data_AF-A0A5N7MQU0-F1
#
_entry.id   AF-A0A5N7MQU0-F1
#
_cell.length_a   1.000
_cell.length_b   1.000
_cell.length_c   1.000
_cell.angle_alpha   90.00
_cell.angle_beta   90.00
_cell.angle_gamma   90.00
#
_symmetry.space_group_name_H-M   'P 1'
#
loop_
_entity.id
_entity.type
_entity.pdbx_description
1 polymer ?
#
loop_
_entity_poly.entity_id
_entity_poly.type
_entity_poly.pdbx_seq_one_letter_code
_entity_poly.pdbx_strand_id
1 'polypeptide(L)' 'MMNALIDARPEWADQDTFEADREKMLRYGLSAGMTLKELLRITDPDVVLGLWTVAEAKTAEA' A
#
# COMPACT_ATOMS: atom_id res chain seq x y z
N MET A 1 1.44 10.95 -8.74
CA MET A 1 1.35 9.86 -7.77
C MET A 1 -0.06 9.28 -7.75
N MET A 2 -1.08 9.97 -7.21
CA MET A 2 -2.44 9.41 -7.06
C MET A 2 -3.06 8.92 -8.38
N ASN A 3 -2.95 9.68 -9.49
CA ASN A 3 -3.52 9.25 -10.78
C ASN A 3 -2.92 7.92 -11.27
N ALA A 4 -1.60 7.73 -11.16
CA ALA A 4 -0.96 6.47 -11.57
C ALA A 4 -1.37 5.28 -10.68
N LEU A 5 -1.62 5.53 -9.40
CA LEU A 5 -2.14 4.52 -8.48
C LEU A 5 -3.59 4.14 -8.83
N ILE A 6 -4.44 5.12 -9.20
CA ILE A 6 -5.81 4.89 -9.64
C ILE A 6 -5.84 4.17 -11.00
N ASP A 7 -4.96 4.53 -11.94
CA ASP A 7 -4.85 3.83 -13.23
C ASP A 7 -4.52 2.34 -13.05
N ALA A 8 -3.66 2.01 -12.08
CA ALA A 8 -3.30 0.63 -11.76
C ALA A 8 -4.36 -0.09 -10.90
N ARG A 9 -5.03 0.63 -10.01
CA ARG A 9 -6.04 0.15 -9.06
C ARG A 9 -7.24 1.11 -9.06
N PRO A 10 -8.20 0.95 -9.99
CA PRO A 10 -9.33 1.88 -10.10
C PRO A 10 -10.19 1.96 -8.83
N GLU A 11 -10.23 0.88 -8.05
CA GLU A 11 -10.89 0.84 -6.74
C GLU A 11 -10.31 1.82 -5.72
N TRP A 12 -9.06 2.27 -5.89
CA TRP A 12 -8.45 3.31 -5.05
C TRP A 12 -8.91 4.73 -5.40
N ALA A 13 -9.79 4.90 -6.40
CA ALA A 13 -10.55 6.14 -6.53
C ALA A 13 -11.54 6.33 -5.37
N ASP A 14 -11.95 5.24 -4.72
CA ASP A 14 -12.69 5.27 -3.47
C ASP A 14 -11.73 5.45 -2.28
N GLN A 15 -11.99 6.49 -1.49
CA GLN A 15 -11.09 6.88 -0.40
C GLN A 15 -11.05 5.81 0.70
N ASP A 16 -12.20 5.26 1.09
CA ASP A 16 -12.28 4.24 2.14
C ASP A 16 -11.49 2.97 1.74
N THR A 17 -11.61 2.54 0.48
CA THR A 17 -10.88 1.41 -0.08
C THR A 17 -9.37 1.68 -0.07
N PHE A 18 -8.95 2.87 -0.50
CA PHE A 18 -7.53 3.26 -0.48
C PHE A 18 -6.97 3.30 0.95
N GLU A 19 -7.71 3.87 1.91
CA GLU A 19 -7.27 3.95 3.30
C GLU A 19 -7.18 2.59 3.98
N ALA A 20 -8.12 1.68 3.70
CA ALA A 20 -8.08 0.30 4.20
C ALA A 20 -6.85 -0.46 3.68
N ASP A 21 -6.56 -0.36 2.38
CA ASP A 21 -5.38 -1.00 1.80
C ASP A 21 -4.08 -0.35 2.25
N ARG A 22 -4.08 0.97 2.42
CA ARG A 22 -2.93 1.70 2.99
C ARG A 22 -2.65 1.26 4.42
N GLU A 23 -3.68 1.00 5.23
CA GLU A 23 -3.50 0.45 6.57
C GLU A 23 -2.80 -0.91 6.53
N LYS A 24 -3.23 -1.82 5.65
CA LYS A 24 -2.59 -3.13 5.46
C LYS A 24 -1.12 -2.99 5.05
N MET A 25 -0.83 -2.12 4.07
CA MET A 25 0.53 -1.82 3.64
C MET A 25 1.41 -1.31 4.79
N LEU A 26 0.88 -0.40 5.62
CA LEU A 26 1.60 0.15 6.77
C LEU A 26 1.89 -0.94 7.81
N ARG A 27 0.91 -1.78 8.13
CA ARG A 27 1.09 -2.91 9.07
C ARG A 27 2.16 -3.87 8.55
N TYR A 28 2.09 -4.27 7.29
CA TYR A 28 3.08 -5.14 6.67
C TYR A 28 4.48 -4.51 6.70
N GLY A 29 4.61 -3.25 6.27
CA GLY A 29 5.89 -2.54 6.26
C GLY A 29 6.54 -2.44 7.64
N LEU A 30 5.73 -2.17 8.68
CA LEU A 30 6.20 -2.17 10.07
C LEU A 30 6.67 -3.56 10.51
N SER A 31 5.90 -4.61 10.19
CA SER A 31 6.28 -6.00 10.46
C SER A 31 7.53 -6.45 9.69
N ALA A 32 7.78 -5.87 8.52
CA ALA A 32 8.98 -6.09 7.72
C ALA A 32 10.21 -5.29 8.21
N GLY A 33 10.08 -4.52 9.29
CA GLY A 33 11.17 -3.77 9.91
C GLY A 33 11.37 -2.35 9.38
N MET A 34 10.47 -1.85 8.52
CA MET A 34 10.50 -0.46 8.06
C MET A 34 9.94 0.46 9.14
N THR A 35 10.42 1.70 9.20
CA THR A 35 9.83 2.71 10.08
C THR A 35 8.61 3.37 9.44
N LEU A 36 7.69 3.88 10.27
CA LEU A 36 6.55 4.67 9.79
C LEU A 36 6.99 5.86 8.92
N LYS A 37 8.12 6.49 9.27
CA LYS A 37 8.68 7.61 8.51
C LYS A 37 9.14 7.19 7.11
N GLU A 38 9.74 6.01 6.97
CA GLU A 38 10.12 5.47 5.67
C GLU A 38 8.89 5.14 4.83
N LEU A 39 7.90 4.49 5.42
CA LEU A 39 6.65 4.13 4.75
C LEU A 39 5.88 5.37 4.25
N LEU A 40 5.78 6.41 5.08
CA LEU A 40 5.11 7.67 4.71
C LEU A 40 5.89 8.51 3.68
N ARG A 41 7.18 8.22 3.47
CA ARG A 41 8.02 8.88 2.48
C ARG A 41 7.97 8.22 1.11
N ILE A 42 7.31 7.07 0.98
CA ILE A 42 7.14 6.41 -0.32
C ILE A 42 6.22 7.28 -1.16
N THR A 43 6.78 7.88 -2.21
CA THR A 43 6.04 8.69 -3.20
C THR A 43 6.02 8.06 -4.58
N ASP A 44 6.79 6.99 -4.76
CA ASP A 44 6.90 6.25 -6.02
C ASP A 44 5.74 5.26 -6.16
N PRO A 45 4.95 5.35 -7.25
CA PRO A 45 3.74 4.53 -7.40
C PRO A 45 4.06 3.04 -7.55
N ASP A 46 5.16 2.67 -8.22
CA ASP A 46 5.58 1.28 -8.37
C ASP A 46 5.97 0.66 -7.03
N VAL A 47 6.65 1.43 -6.17
CA VAL A 47 6.99 0.99 -4.81
C VAL A 47 5.72 0.79 -3.95
N VAL A 48 4.75 1.69 -4.04
CA VAL A 48 3.45 1.54 -3.32
C VAL A 48 2.72 0.29 -3.80
N LEU A 49 2.61 0.08 -5.12
CA LEU A 49 1.94 -1.09 -5.70
C LEU A 49 2.66 -2.40 -5.33
N GLY A 50 3.99 -2.39 -5.32
CA GLY A 50 4.80 -3.52 -4.89
C GLY A 50 4.57 -3.86 -3.42
N LEU A 51 4.56 -2.86 -2.54
CA LEU A 51 4.29 -3.05 -1.11
C LEU A 51 2.89 -3.61 -0.86
N TRP A 52 1.89 -3.08 -1.57
CA TRP A 52 0.52 -3.57 -1.50
C TRP A 52 0.40 -5.02 -1.95
N THR A 53 1.00 -5.39 -3.09
CA THR A 53 0.94 -6.76 -3.63
C THR A 53 1.44 -7.79 -2.62
N VAL A 54 2.54 -7.47 -1.92
CA VAL A 54 3.10 -8.36 -0.90
C VAL A 54 2.24 -8.38 0.37
N ALA A 55 1.71 -7.22 0.79
CA ALA A 55 0.83 -7.13 1.94
C ALA A 55 -0.48 -7.92 1.75
N GLU A 56 -1.07 -7.87 0.57
CA GLU A 56 -2.27 -8.65 0.22
C GLU A 56 -1.98 -10.15 0.18
N ALA A 57 -0.87 -10.56 -0.46
CA ALA A 57 -0.48 -11.96 -0.49
C ALA A 57 -0.32 -12.53 0.93
N LYS A 58 0.32 -11.77 1.83
CA LYS A 58 0.52 -12.19 3.24
C LYS A 58 -0.78 -12.20 4.06
N THR A 59 -1.77 -11.40 3.69
CA THR A 59 -3.09 -11.40 4.34
C THR A 59 -3.94 -12.58 3.86
N ALA A 60 -3.79 -13.00 2.59
CA ALA A 60 -4.48 -14.16 2.04
C ALA A 60 -3.94 -15.51 2.56
N GLU A 61 -2.72 -15.53 3.11
CA GLU A 61 -2.07 -16.70 3.70
C GLU A 61 -2.43 -16.93 5.19
N ALA A 62 -3.14 -16.01 5.85
CA ALA A 62 -3.49 -16.04 7.27
C ALA A 62 -4.93 -16.48 7.52
#